data_AF-A0A497TAK1-F1
#
_entry.id   AF-A0A497TAK1-F1
#
_cell.length_a   1.000
_cell.length_b   1.000
_cell.length_c   1.000
_cell.angle_alpha   90.00
_cell.angle_beta   90.00
_cell.angle_gamma   90.00
#
_symmetry.space_group_name_H-M   'P 1'
#
loop_
_entity.id
_entity.type
_entity.pdbx_description
1 polymer ?
#
loop_
_entity_poly.entity_id
_entity_poly.type
_entity_poly.pdbx_seq_one_letter_code
_entity_poly.pdbx_strand_id
1 'polypeptide(L)'
;MSENVLKIDVDLRIDKWGWIDSYKKFIIAGLRSLGYGVKKIIVKESDSKKGIHIWVHLDKKVDDRTKNMLQFLCCDDKTRVRINYYRIEAGIKNWNKLFSKVLYRKPLEPPCSECKLIKYLKEVEVDVDNEIRGEGKG
;
A
#
# COMPACT_ATOMS: atom_id res chain seq x y z
N MET A 1 19.24 12.41 8.09
CA MET A 1 18.04 12.95 8.77
C MET A 1 16.85 12.11 8.34
N SER A 2 16.00 11.65 9.25
CA SER A 2 14.82 10.83 8.91
C SER A 2 13.81 11.67 8.13
N GLU A 3 13.42 11.18 6.95
CA GLU A 3 12.38 11.81 6.13
C GLU A 3 11.03 11.83 6.87
N ASN A 4 10.33 12.95 6.79
CA ASN A 4 8.96 13.15 7.30
C ASN A 4 7.93 12.57 6.33
N VAL A 5 8.13 11.31 5.97
CA VAL A 5 7.35 10.64 4.94
C VAL A 5 6.71 9.40 5.54
N LEU A 6 5.38 9.35 5.47
CA LEU A 6 4.63 8.12 5.66
C LEU A 6 4.70 7.35 4.34
N LYS A 7 5.08 6.07 4.41
CA LYS A 7 5.10 5.19 3.25
C LYS A 7 3.98 4.19 3.44
N ILE A 8 3.00 4.19 2.54
CA ILE A 8 1.81 3.35 2.62
C ILE A 8 1.87 2.36 1.46
N ASP A 9 1.65 1.09 1.76
CA ASP A 9 1.58 0.00 0.80
C ASP A 9 0.11 -0.40 0.62
N VAL A 10 -0.40 -0.25 -0.60
CA VAL A 10 -1.77 -0.61 -0.95
C VAL A 10 -1.70 -1.70 -2.01
N ASP A 11 -2.00 -2.94 -1.61
CA ASP A 11 -2.00 -4.14 -2.46
C ASP A 11 -3.17 -4.17 -3.49
N LEU A 12 -3.72 -3.00 -3.85
CA LEU A 12 -4.85 -2.85 -4.75
C LEU A 12 -4.60 -1.69 -5.73
N ARG A 13 -5.10 -1.85 -6.95
CA ARG A 13 -5.10 -0.82 -8.01
C ARG A 13 -6.26 0.15 -7.90
N ILE A 14 -6.42 0.76 -6.72
CA ILE A 14 -7.46 1.77 -6.47
C ILE A 14 -7.31 3.02 -7.36
N ASP A 15 -6.11 3.25 -7.92
CA ASP A 15 -5.86 4.24 -8.96
C ASP A 15 -6.62 3.93 -10.24
N LYS A 16 -6.68 2.64 -10.62
CA LYS A 16 -7.39 2.20 -11.81
C LYS A 16 -8.91 2.16 -11.63
N TRP A 17 -9.38 2.01 -10.39
CA TRP A 17 -10.80 2.14 -10.06
C TRP A 17 -11.26 3.61 -9.95
N GLY A 18 -10.37 4.59 -10.15
CA GLY A 18 -10.68 6.02 -10.06
C GLY A 18 -10.82 6.54 -8.62
N TRP A 19 -10.37 5.78 -7.61
CA TRP A 19 -10.57 6.13 -6.20
C TRP A 19 -9.42 6.92 -5.59
N ILE A 20 -8.32 7.10 -6.33
CA ILE A 20 -7.09 7.66 -5.77
C ILE A 20 -7.26 9.09 -5.21
N ASP A 21 -8.08 9.92 -5.83
CA ASP A 21 -8.28 11.30 -5.34
C ASP A 21 -9.17 11.35 -4.10
N SER A 22 -10.18 10.48 -4.00
CA SER A 22 -10.96 10.30 -2.77
C SER A 22 -10.08 9.78 -1.64
N TYR A 23 -9.19 8.83 -1.94
CA TYR A 23 -8.24 8.28 -0.98
C TYR A 23 -7.24 9.35 -0.48
N LYS A 24 -6.70 10.20 -1.36
CA LYS A 24 -5.87 11.36 -0.97
C LYS A 24 -6.64 12.32 -0.06
N LYS A 25 -7.90 12.64 -0.39
CA LYS A 25 -8.75 13.51 0.45
C LYS A 25 -8.96 12.92 1.84
N PHE A 26 -9.22 11.61 1.92
CA PHE A 26 -9.36 10.89 3.19
C PHE A 26 -8.09 10.99 4.04
N ILE A 27 -6.92 10.72 3.45
CA ILE A 27 -5.62 10.86 4.14
C ILE A 27 -5.42 12.29 4.65
N ILE A 28 -5.64 13.30 3.81
CA ILE A 28 -5.45 14.70 4.18
C ILE A 28 -6.38 15.08 5.33
N ALA A 29 -7.67 14.71 5.25
CA ALA A 29 -8.64 15.01 6.28
C ALA A 29 -8.31 14.32 7.62
N GLY A 30 -7.99 13.02 7.59
CA GLY A 30 -7.66 12.24 8.79
C GLY A 30 -6.36 12.70 9.46
N LEU A 31 -5.33 13.03 8.69
CA LEU A 31 -4.09 13.59 9.23
C LEU A 31 -4.33 14.98 9.82
N ARG A 32 -5.12 15.82 9.15
CA ARG A 32 -5.49 17.15 9.65
C ARG A 32 -6.25 17.08 10.97
N SER A 33 -7.20 16.16 11.12
CA SER A 33 -7.94 15.99 12.38
C SER A 33 -7.05 15.55 13.55
N LEU A 34 -5.92 14.92 13.25
CA LEU A 34 -4.90 14.54 14.24
C LEU A 34 -3.82 15.62 14.45
N GLY A 35 -3.97 16.79 13.82
CA GLY A 35 -3.05 17.92 13.96
C GLY A 35 -1.78 17.81 13.11
N TYR A 36 -1.81 17.10 11.99
CA TYR A 36 -0.70 16.99 11.03
C TYR A 36 -1.06 17.63 9.69
N GLY A 37 -0.16 18.44 9.13
CA GLY A 37 -0.31 18.98 7.77
C GLY A 37 0.34 18.06 6.73
N VAL A 38 -0.26 18.02 5.54
CA VAL A 38 0.27 17.27 4.38
C VAL A 38 0.81 18.26 3.36
N LYS A 39 2.10 18.13 3.02
CA LYS A 39 2.77 18.96 2.00
C LYS A 39 2.58 18.42 0.58
N LYS A 40 2.67 17.09 0.44
CA LYS A 40 2.67 16.41 -0.85
C LYS A 40 2.26 14.96 -0.68
N ILE A 41 1.52 14.43 -1.64
CA ILE A 41 1.27 12.98 -1.78
C ILE A 41 1.81 12.55 -3.13
N ILE A 42 2.67 11.52 -3.13
CA ILE A 42 3.17 10.87 -4.35
C ILE A 42 2.56 9.47 -4.40
N VAL A 43 2.05 9.09 -5.56
CA VAL A 43 1.52 7.76 -5.82
C VAL A 43 2.34 7.14 -6.95
N LYS A 44 2.80 5.91 -6.77
CA LYS A 44 3.44 5.13 -7.83
C LYS A 44 2.87 3.72 -7.84
N GLU A 45 2.82 3.11 -9.01
CA GLU A 45 2.60 1.68 -9.14
C GLU A 45 3.71 0.90 -8.41
N SER A 46 3.36 -0.21 -7.77
CA SER A 46 4.34 -1.10 -7.17
C SER A 46 5.11 -1.85 -8.25
N ASP A 47 6.33 -2.31 -7.96
CA ASP A 47 7.16 -3.04 -8.95
C ASP A 47 6.46 -4.32 -9.44
N SER A 48 5.56 -4.90 -8.62
CA SER A 48 4.76 -6.07 -8.98
C SER A 48 3.56 -5.74 -9.88
N LYS A 49 3.24 -4.46 -10.08
CA LYS A 49 2.07 -3.92 -10.80
C LYS A 49 0.70 -4.21 -10.21
N LYS A 50 0.65 -4.96 -9.09
CA LYS A 50 -0.59 -5.39 -8.43
C LYS A 50 -1.20 -4.34 -7.51
N GLY A 51 -0.40 -3.36 -7.11
CA GLY A 51 -0.79 -2.35 -6.13
C GLY A 51 -0.12 -1.02 -6.40
N ILE A 52 -0.21 -0.15 -5.42
CA ILE A 52 0.40 1.18 -5.43
C ILE A 52 1.14 1.44 -4.13
N HIS A 53 2.25 2.15 -4.24
CA HIS A 53 2.96 2.73 -3.12
C HIS A 53 2.62 4.23 -3.03
N ILE A 54 2.37 4.69 -1.82
CA ILE A 54 2.01 6.09 -1.56
C ILE A 54 2.99 6.69 -0.55
N TRP A 55 3.54 7.85 -0.88
CA TRP A 55 4.41 8.64 -0.01
C TRP A 55 3.69 9.92 0.39
N VAL A 56 3.38 10.05 1.67
CA VAL A 56 2.74 11.24 2.24
C VAL A 56 3.79 12.06 2.99
N HIS A 57 4.13 13.23 2.45
CA HIS A 57 5.09 14.15 3.04
C HIS A 57 4.39 15.02 4.08
N LEU A 58 4.76 14.87 5.34
CA LEU A 58 4.22 15.65 6.46
C LEU A 58 4.93 17.01 6.59
N ASP A 59 4.23 17.97 7.18
CA ASP A 59 4.77 19.30 7.44
C ASP A 59 5.81 19.35 8.56
N LYS A 60 5.64 18.50 9.59
CA LYS A 60 6.51 18.39 10.76
C LYS A 60 7.11 17.00 10.95
N LYS A 61 8.13 16.92 11.81
CA LYS A 61 8.76 15.67 12.22
C LYS A 61 7.85 14.89 13.16
N VAL A 62 7.89 13.56 13.01
CA VAL A 62 7.22 12.60 13.88
C VAL A 62 8.22 11.51 14.27
N ASP A 63 8.13 11.04 15.51
CA ASP A 63 8.90 9.89 15.97
C ASP A 63 8.46 8.60 15.25
N ASP A 64 9.27 7.56 15.38
CA ASP A 64 9.07 6.33 14.63
C ASP A 64 7.80 5.57 15.02
N ARG A 65 7.39 5.60 16.30
CA ARG A 65 6.17 4.94 16.77
C ARG A 65 4.93 5.67 16.23
N THR A 66 4.92 7.00 16.35
CA THR A 66 3.87 7.83 15.75
C THR A 66 3.79 7.63 14.24
N LYS A 67 4.94 7.54 13.55
CA LYS A 67 4.98 7.29 12.10
C LYS A 67 4.32 5.96 11.73
N ASN A 68 4.61 4.89 12.47
CA ASN A 68 4.00 3.58 12.22
C ASN A 68 2.49 3.58 12.49
N MET A 69 2.05 4.24 13.55
CA MET A 69 0.62 4.43 13.85
C MET A 69 -0.09 5.23 12.74
N LEU A 70 0.47 6.36 12.32
CA LEU A 70 -0.12 7.17 11.25
C LEU A 70 -0.19 6.40 9.92
N GLN A 71 0.82 5.59 9.60
CA GLN A 71 0.77 4.69 8.43
C GLN A 71 -0.42 3.72 8.52
N PHE A 72 -0.61 3.07 9.67
CA PHE A 72 -1.76 2.19 9.90
C PHE A 72 -3.10 2.91 9.71
N LEU A 73 -3.25 4.11 10.30
CA LEU A 73 -4.47 4.92 10.16
C LEU A 73 -4.71 5.40 8.72
N CYS A 74 -3.65 5.59 7.95
CA CYS A 74 -3.72 5.84 6.51
C CYS A 74 -3.86 4.55 5.69
N CYS A 75 -4.31 3.45 6.29
CA CYS A 75 -4.60 2.17 5.65
C CYS A 75 -3.39 1.47 5.01
N ASP A 76 -2.20 1.59 5.60
CA ASP A 76 -1.03 0.75 5.26
C ASP A 76 -1.32 -0.73 5.56
N ASP A 77 -0.63 -1.64 4.86
CA ASP A 77 -0.79 -3.07 5.10
C ASP A 77 -0.51 -3.43 6.57
N LYS A 78 -1.47 -4.14 7.17
CA LYS A 78 -1.42 -4.58 8.59
C LYS A 78 -0.19 -5.43 8.90
N THR A 79 0.26 -6.27 7.96
CA THR A 79 1.44 -7.12 8.15
C THR A 79 2.69 -6.25 8.19
N ARG A 80 2.78 -5.28 7.27
CA ARG A 80 3.86 -4.31 7.21
C ARG A 80 3.92 -3.43 8.46
N VAL A 81 2.79 -2.93 8.95
CA VAL A 81 2.71 -2.18 10.23
C VAL A 81 3.26 -3.00 11.40
N ARG A 82 2.89 -4.28 11.48
CA ARG A 82 3.39 -5.20 12.53
C ARG A 82 4.89 -5.43 12.41
N ILE A 83 5.40 -5.69 11.20
CA ILE A 83 6.84 -5.85 10.95
C ILE A 83 7.60 -4.58 11.34
N ASN A 84 7.08 -3.42 10.96
CA ASN A 84 7.66 -2.13 11.28
C ASN A 84 7.69 -1.86 12.78
N TYR A 85 6.62 -2.22 13.51
CA TYR A 85 6.60 -2.16 14.98
C TYR A 85 7.79 -2.91 15.57
N TYR A 86 8.00 -4.18 15.22
CA TYR A 86 9.13 -4.96 15.74
C TYR A 86 10.49 -4.41 15.31
N ARG A 87 10.61 -3.85 14.10
CA ARG A 87 11.85 -3.21 13.65
C ARG A 87 12.19 -1.97 14.48
N ILE A 88 11.17 -1.17 14.82
CA ILE A 88 11.32 0.01 15.68
C ILE A 88 11.77 -0.41 17.08
N GLU A 89 11.10 -1.40 17.67
CA GLU A 89 11.47 -1.92 19.00
C GLU A 89 12.89 -2.50 19.01
N ALA A 90 13.34 -3.11 17.92
CA ALA A 90 14.70 -3.61 17.76
C ALA A 90 15.76 -2.52 17.43
N GLY A 91 15.36 -1.24 17.33
CA GLY A 91 16.28 -0.13 17.01
C GLY A 91 16.83 -0.16 15.57
N ILE A 92 16.15 -0.85 14.64
CA ILE A 92 16.61 -0.97 13.26
C ILE A 92 16.52 0.38 12.55
N LYS A 93 17.69 0.92 12.16
CA LYS A 93 17.77 2.11 11.31
C LYS A 93 17.11 1.83 9.96
N ASN A 94 16.45 2.84 9.39
CA ASN A 94 15.74 2.73 8.12
C ASN A 94 14.68 1.60 8.11
N TRP A 95 13.96 1.42 9.21
CA TRP A 95 12.91 0.40 9.35
C TRP A 95 11.79 0.52 8.30
N ASN A 96 11.49 1.76 7.87
CA ASN A 96 10.36 2.07 6.98
C ASN A 96 10.65 1.73 5.51
N LYS A 97 10.61 0.43 5.21
CA LYS A 97 10.83 -0.16 3.89
C LYS A 97 9.51 -0.62 3.27
N LEU A 98 9.34 -0.37 1.98
CA LEU A 98 8.27 -0.96 1.15
C LEU A 98 8.75 -2.30 0.60
N PHE A 99 7.84 -3.25 0.41
CA PHE A 99 8.18 -4.54 -0.18
C PHE A 99 8.02 -4.45 -1.70
N SER A 100 9.13 -4.27 -2.41
CA SER A 100 9.11 -4.18 -3.88
C SER A 100 9.19 -5.54 -4.57
N LYS A 101 9.91 -6.50 -4.00
CA LYS A 101 10.20 -7.78 -4.64
C LYS A 101 9.55 -8.94 -3.89
N VAL A 102 8.74 -9.72 -4.62
CA VAL A 102 8.25 -11.00 -4.13
C VAL A 102 9.37 -12.03 -4.24
N LEU A 103 9.90 -12.47 -3.10
CA LEU A 103 10.97 -13.47 -3.04
C LEU A 103 10.44 -14.91 -3.11
N TYR A 104 9.26 -15.14 -2.55
CA TYR A 104 8.64 -16.46 -2.50
C TYR A 104 7.13 -16.32 -2.56
N ARG A 105 6.49 -17.25 -3.29
CA ARG A 105 5.04 -17.43 -3.27
C ARG A 105 4.79 -18.85 -2.79
N LYS A 106 4.04 -18.98 -1.70
CA LYS A 106 3.57 -20.30 -1.28
C LYS A 106 2.65 -20.83 -2.39
N PRO A 107 2.92 -22.03 -2.95
CA PRO A 107 1.99 -22.64 -3.89
C PRO A 107 0.66 -22.88 -3.16
N LEU A 108 -0.44 -22.75 -3.91
CA LEU A 108 -1.73 -23.17 -3.40
C LEU A 108 -1.73 -24.69 -3.34
N GLU A 109 -2.01 -25.24 -2.16
CA GLU A 109 -2.24 -26.66 -1.96
C GLU A 109 -3.73 -26.97 -2.14
N PRO A 110 -4.11 -28.20 -2.52
CA PRO A 110 -5.51 -28.61 -2.52
C PRO A 110 -6.17 -28.38 -1.14
N PRO A 111 -7.46 -27.98 -1.10
CA PRO A 111 -8.37 -27.83 -2.25
C PRO A 111 -8.25 -26.48 -2.96
N CYS A 112 -7.47 -25.53 -2.44
CA CYS A 112 -7.40 -24.16 -2.97
C CYS A 112 -6.75 -24.08 -4.37
N SER A 113 -5.85 -25.00 -4.72
CA SER A 113 -5.31 -25.12 -6.09
C SER A 113 -6.40 -25.43 -7.14
N GLU A 114 -7.46 -26.11 -6.74
CA GLU A 114 -8.55 -26.58 -7.60
C GLU A 114 -9.83 -25.74 -7.47
N CYS A 115 -9.85 -24.83 -6.50
CA CYS A 115 -11.00 -24.00 -6.17
C CYS A 115 -11.46 -23.17 -7.39
N LYS A 116 -12.70 -23.40 -7.82
CA LYS A 116 -13.34 -22.66 -8.92
C LYS A 116 -13.38 -21.16 -8.67
N LEU A 117 -13.59 -20.73 -7.42
CA LEU A 117 -13.61 -19.32 -7.06
C LEU A 117 -12.25 -18.65 -7.29
N ILE A 118 -11.15 -19.34 -6.94
CA ILE A 118 -9.79 -18.80 -7.16
C ILE A 118 -9.48 -18.70 -8.65
N LYS A 119 -9.93 -19.68 -9.46
CA LYS A 119 -9.77 -19.62 -10.92
C LYS A 119 -10.54 -18.44 -11.51
N TYR A 120 -11.81 -18.31 -11.16
CA TYR A 120 -12.66 -17.21 -11.59
C TYR A 120 -12.10 -15.84 -11.18
N LEU A 121 -11.64 -15.69 -9.92
CA LEU A 121 -11.05 -14.43 -9.46
C LEU A 121 -9.85 -14.03 -10.34
N LYS A 122 -8.97 -14.98 -10.66
CA LYS A 122 -7.80 -14.72 -11.52
C LYS A 122 -8.19 -14.34 -12.94
N GLU A 123 -9.22 -14.98 -13.49
CA GLU A 123 -9.74 -14.65 -14.83
C GLU A 123 -10.29 -13.22 -14.85
N VAL A 124 -11.14 -12.88 -13.87
CA VAL A 124 -11.71 -11.52 -13.76
C VAL A 124 -10.64 -10.46 -13.49
N GLU A 125 -9.65 -10.75 -12.65
CA GLU A 125 -8.52 -9.83 -12.42
C GLU A 125 -7.76 -9.54 -13.72
N VAL A 126 -7.52 -10.56 -14.55
CA VAL A 126 -6.85 -10.41 -15.84
C VAL A 126 -7.70 -9.59 -16.81
N ASP A 127 -9.00 -9.87 -16.90
CA ASP A 127 -9.90 -9.14 -17.80
C ASP A 127 -10.00 -7.65 -17.42
N VAL A 128 -10.18 -7.35 -16.14
CA VAL A 128 -10.19 -5.98 -15.60
C VAL A 128 -8.85 -5.28 -15.88
N ASP A 129 -7.72 -5.95 -15.64
CA ASP A 129 -6.40 -5.39 -15.93
C ASP A 129 -6.20 -5.10 -17.43
N ASN A 130 -6.70 -5.95 -18.32
CA ASN A 130 -6.63 -5.78 -19.78
C ASN A 130 -7.51 -4.61 -20.26
N GLU A 131 -8.74 -4.50 -19.75
CA GLU A 131 -9.63 -3.37 -20.03
C GLU A 131 -9.01 -2.05 -19.60
N ILE A 132 -8.45 -2.01 -18.38
CA ILE A 132 -7.73 -0.84 -17.84
C ILE A 132 -6.52 -0.43 -18.71
N ARG A 133 -5.89 -1.38 -19.41
CA ARG A 133 -4.76 -1.13 -20.32
C ARG A 133 -5.19 -0.78 -21.74
N GLY A 134 -6.48 -0.89 -22.07
CA GLY A 134 -6.98 -0.73 -23.44
C GLY A 134 -6.62 -1.91 -24.36
N GLU A 135 -6.33 -3.09 -23.79
CA GLU A 135 -5.96 -4.32 -24.50
C GLU A 135 -7.15 -5.29 -24.64
N GLY A 136 -8.37 -4.85 -24.31
CA GLY A 136 -9.59 -5.63 -24.45
C GLY A 136 -9.86 -6.02 -25.91
N LYS A 137 -10.23 -7.29 -26.14
CA LYS A 137 -10.56 -7.82 -27.47
C LYS A 137 -11.71 -7.01 -28.07
N GLY A 138 -11.44 -6.33 -29.19
CA GLY A 138 -12.46 -5.87 -30.13
C GLY A 138 -13.11 -7.03 -30.86
#